data_AF-A0A832DIQ5-F1
#
_entry.id   AF-A0A832DIQ5-F1
#
_cell.length_a   1.000
_cell.length_b   1.000
_cell.length_c   1.000
_cell.angle_alpha   90.00
_cell.angle_beta   90.00
_cell.angle_gamma   90.00
#
_symmetry.space_group_name_H-M   'P 1'
#
loop_
_entity.id
_entity.type
_entity.pdbx_description
1 polymer ?
#
loop_
_entity_poly.entity_id
_entity_poly.type
_entity_poly.pdbx_seq_one_letter_code
_entity_poly.pdbx_strand_id
1 'polypeptide(L)'
;MSCPLCGSRDLMLLPSNEFVCKRCGHRWPMPQVDHSWVEVEIKKAKLFEKYVDAPVENCHELLSHLMKELDERNARLLAAKILLQRAERRKLTQSELRRLHEDAERCFQ
;
A
#
# COMPACT_ATOMS: atom_id res chain seq x y z
N MET A 1 15.55 -1.83 -23.76
CA MET A 1 14.99 -0.45 -23.79
C MET A 1 15.14 0.08 -25.20
N SER A 2 14.15 0.82 -25.70
CA SER A 2 14.18 1.45 -27.03
C SER A 2 13.85 2.93 -26.90
N CYS A 3 14.34 3.75 -27.82
CA CYS A 3 13.99 5.16 -27.89
C CYS A 3 12.47 5.31 -28.06
N PRO A 4 11.78 6.06 -27.19
CA PRO A 4 10.33 6.23 -27.28
C PRO A 4 9.90 6.99 -28.54
N LEU A 5 10.79 7.79 -29.13
CA LEU A 5 10.50 8.58 -30.32
C LEU A 5 10.70 7.81 -31.63
N CYS A 6 11.80 7.06 -31.77
CA CYS A 6 12.18 6.44 -33.05
C CYS A 6 12.36 4.91 -33.01
N GLY A 7 12.12 4.28 -31.85
CA GLY A 7 12.24 2.83 -31.68
C GLY A 7 13.67 2.27 -31.71
N SER A 8 14.69 3.11 -31.95
CA SER A 8 16.09 2.69 -31.98
C SER A 8 16.54 2.12 -30.64
N ARG A 9 17.38 1.09 -30.67
CA ARG A 9 18.04 0.51 -29.48
C ARG A 9 19.42 1.11 -29.20
N ASP A 10 19.91 1.99 -30.08
CA ASP A 10 21.21 2.66 -29.90
C ASP A 10 21.05 3.85 -28.94
N LEU A 11 21.29 3.56 -27.66
CA LEU A 11 21.08 4.46 -26.53
C LEU A 11 22.41 4.68 -25.79
N MET A 12 22.56 5.86 -25.18
CA MET A 12 23.66 6.22 -24.28
C MET A 12 23.06 6.77 -22.99
N LEU A 13 23.63 6.41 -21.84
CA LEU A 13 23.31 7.03 -20.54
C LEU A 13 24.36 8.10 -20.25
N LEU A 14 23.91 9.32 -19.98
CA LEU A 14 24.78 10.43 -19.56
C LEU A 14 24.97 10.45 -18.04
N PRO A 15 26.08 11.03 -17.53
CA PRO A 15 26.28 11.25 -16.09
C PRO A 15 25.19 12.10 -15.41
N SER A 16 24.40 12.87 -16.19
CA SER A 16 23.22 13.60 -15.73
C SER A 16 22.01 12.71 -15.44
N ASN A 17 22.13 11.38 -15.54
CA ASN A 17 21.03 10.41 -15.47
C ASN A 17 19.96 10.60 -16.57
N GLU A 18 20.38 11.00 -17.77
CA GLU A 18 19.53 11.08 -18.95
C GLU A 18 19.92 10.01 -19.97
N PHE A 19 18.91 9.34 -20.53
CA PHE A 19 19.08 8.54 -21.74
C PHE A 19 19.08 9.43 -22.97
N VAL A 20 19.98 9.16 -23.90
CA VAL A 20 20.06 9.82 -25.20
C VAL A 20 20.03 8.77 -26.29
N CYS A 21 19.14 8.93 -27.28
CA CYS A 21 19.17 8.12 -28.48
C CYS A 21 20.23 8.64 -29.44
N LYS A 22 21.24 7.82 -29.78
CA LYS A 22 22.29 8.24 -30.73
C LYS A 22 21.79 8.40 -32.16
N ARG A 23 20.63 7.82 -32.50
CA ARG A 23 20.04 7.89 -33.84
C ARG A 23 19.26 9.18 -34.10
N CYS A 24 18.39 9.59 -33.17
CA CYS A 24 17.52 10.77 -33.36
C CYS A 24 17.84 11.93 -32.41
N GLY A 25 18.80 11.76 -31.48
CA GLY A 25 19.21 12.78 -30.52
C GLY A 25 18.21 13.01 -29.36
N HIS A 26 17.06 12.34 -29.35
CA HIS A 26 16.06 12.49 -28.30
C HIS A 26 16.63 12.13 -26.93
N ARG A 27 16.34 12.96 -25.92
CA ARG A 27 16.79 12.80 -24.54
C ARG A 27 15.61 12.63 -23.61
N TRP A 28 15.70 11.71 -22.66
CA TRP A 28 14.68 11.53 -21.63
C TRP A 28 15.34 11.10 -20.31
N PRO A 29 14.78 11.49 -19.16
CA PRO A 29 15.35 11.13 -17.87
C PRO A 29 15.33 9.62 -17.65
N MET A 30 16.33 9.11 -16.93
CA MET A 30 16.30 7.75 -16.41
C MET A 30 15.13 7.63 -15.42
N PRO A 31 14.23 6.64 -15.60
CA PRO A 31 13.14 6.40 -14.66
C PRO A 31 13.72 6.23 -13.26
N GLN A 32 13.29 7.10 -12.34
CA GLN A 32 13.62 6.94 -10.93
C GLN A 32 12.72 5.85 -10.35
N VAL A 33 13.27 5.05 -9.43
CA VAL A 33 12.46 4.09 -8.69
C VAL A 33 11.55 4.87 -7.75
N ASP A 34 10.24 4.69 -7.91
CA ASP A 34 9.27 5.25 -6.98
C ASP A 34 9.34 4.46 -5.66
N HIS A 35 9.69 5.13 -4.57
CA HIS A 35 9.77 4.57 -3.23
C HIS A 35 8.55 4.91 -2.36
N SER A 36 7.57 5.64 -2.88
CA SER A 36 6.37 6.05 -2.12
C SER A 36 5.60 4.85 -1.55
N TRP A 37 5.61 3.70 -2.24
CA TRP A 37 5.02 2.46 -1.74
C TRP A 37 5.66 1.97 -0.43
N VAL A 38 6.97 2.18 -0.25
CA VAL A 38 7.69 1.80 0.98
C VAL A 38 7.21 2.65 2.14
N GLU A 39 7.02 3.95 1.92
CA GLU A 39 6.55 4.88 2.95
C GLU A 39 5.15 4.49 3.43
N VAL A 40 4.27 4.12 2.50
CA VAL A 40 2.91 3.64 2.81
C VAL A 40 2.94 2.35 3.63
N GLU A 41 3.80 1.38 3.26
CA GLU A 41 3.91 0.12 4.02
C GLU A 41 4.50 0.31 5.41
N ILE A 42 5.53 1.16 5.57
CA ILE A 42 6.06 1.54 6.89
C ILE A 42 4.96 2.19 7.74
N LYS A 43 4.15 3.07 7.13
CA LYS A 43 3.05 3.73 7.82
C LYS A 43 1.98 2.74 8.27
N LYS A 44 1.61 1.78 7.42
CA LYS A 44 0.67 0.69 7.75
C LYS A 44 1.19 -0.18 8.89
N ALA A 45 2.48 -0.51 8.91
CA ALA A 45 3.09 -1.28 10.00
C ALA A 45 3.00 -0.54 11.36
N LYS A 46 3.34 0.76 11.39
CA LYS A 46 3.21 1.58 12.60
C LYS A 46 1.77 1.67 13.10
N LEU A 47 0.82 1.87 12.19
CA LEU A 47 -0.61 1.93 12.54
C LEU A 47 -1.13 0.56 13.01
N PHE A 48 -0.66 -0.53 12.41
CA PHE A 48 -0.98 -1.88 12.85
C PHE A 48 -0.55 -2.10 14.30
N GLU A 49 0.72 -1.84 14.63
CA GLU A 49 1.24 -2.00 16.00
C GLU A 49 0.48 -1.12 17.00
N LYS A 50 0.17 0.12 16.62
CA LYS A 50 -0.59 1.05 17.45
C LYS A 50 -1.99 0.53 17.78
N TYR A 51 -2.67 -0.04 16.81
CA TYR A 51 -4.09 -0.39 16.96
C TYR A 51 -4.33 -1.88 17.20
N VAL A 52 -3.40 -2.79 16.99
CA VAL A 52 -3.67 -4.24 17.16
C VAL A 52 -4.12 -4.58 18.58
N ASP A 53 -3.53 -3.95 19.59
CA ASP A 53 -3.87 -4.18 21.01
C ASP A 53 -4.70 -3.05 21.65
N ALA A 54 -5.08 -2.03 20.86
CA ALA A 54 -5.87 -0.90 21.35
C ALA A 54 -7.32 -1.32 21.70
N PRO A 55 -8.00 -0.63 22.64
CA PRO A 55 -9.36 -0.96 23.05
C PRO A 55 -10.47 -0.51 22.08
N VAL A 56 -10.13 -0.04 20.87
CA VAL A 56 -11.10 0.44 19.86
C VAL A 56 -12.22 -0.58 19.67
N GLU A 57 -13.47 -0.13 19.85
CA GLU A 57 -14.61 -1.03 20.09
C GLU A 57 -15.24 -1.56 18.81
N ASN A 58 -15.16 -0.84 17.68
CA ASN A 58 -15.81 -1.23 16.42
C ASN A 58 -15.03 -0.85 15.14
N CYS A 59 -15.37 -1.50 14.00
CA CYS A 59 -14.70 -1.28 12.70
C CYS A 59 -14.80 0.18 12.25
N HIS A 60 -15.94 0.84 12.48
CA HIS A 60 -16.18 2.21 11.99
C HIS A 60 -15.26 3.23 12.67
N GLU A 61 -15.11 3.12 14.00
CA GLU A 61 -14.20 3.95 14.77
C GLU A 61 -12.75 3.71 14.33
N LEU A 62 -12.32 2.45 14.19
CA LEU A 62 -10.99 2.11 13.70
C LEU A 62 -10.72 2.69 12.30
N LEU A 63 -11.69 2.55 11.39
CA LEU A 63 -11.59 3.08 10.03
C LEU A 63 -11.42 4.60 10.04
N SER A 64 -12.20 5.31 10.87
CA SER A 64 -12.13 6.77 11.00
C SER A 64 -10.75 7.26 11.43
N HIS A 65 -10.04 6.47 12.26
CA HIS A 65 -8.67 6.78 12.66
C HIS A 65 -7.67 6.49 11.56
N LEU A 66 -7.83 5.39 10.83
CA LEU A 66 -6.92 4.99 9.76
C LEU A 66 -7.02 5.91 8.53
N MET A 67 -8.23 6.38 8.20
CA MET A 67 -8.47 7.28 7.06
C MET A 67 -7.86 8.69 7.24
N LYS A 68 -7.47 9.08 8.47
CA LYS A 68 -6.70 10.32 8.69
C LYS A 68 -5.28 10.22 8.16
N GLU A 69 -4.81 8.99 7.94
CA GLU A 69 -3.39 8.67 7.74
C GLU A 69 -3.16 7.88 6.44
N LEU A 70 -4.18 7.17 5.95
CA LEU A 70 -4.12 6.32 4.77
C LEU A 70 -5.26 6.65 3.81
N ASP A 71 -5.07 6.34 2.53
CA ASP A 71 -6.19 6.29 1.60
C ASP A 71 -7.22 5.23 2.03
N GLU A 72 -8.43 5.35 1.50
CA GLU A 72 -9.57 4.49 1.86
C GLU A 72 -9.27 3.00 1.66
N ARG A 73 -8.63 2.63 0.55
CA ARG A 73 -8.31 1.23 0.24
C ARG A 73 -7.36 0.64 1.26
N ASN A 74 -6.26 1.35 1.56
CA ASN A 74 -5.27 0.93 2.52
C ASN A 74 -5.82 0.94 3.96
N ALA A 75 -6.67 1.91 4.30
CA ALA A 75 -7.34 1.97 5.60
C ALA A 75 -8.27 0.78 5.82
N ARG A 76 -9.13 0.43 4.85
CA ARG A 76 -10.03 -0.73 4.91
C ARG A 76 -9.27 -2.04 5.06
N LEU A 77 -8.23 -2.25 4.24
CA LEU A 77 -7.39 -3.46 4.31
C LEU A 77 -6.70 -3.60 5.67
N LEU A 78 -6.16 -2.50 6.20
CA LEU A 78 -5.50 -2.52 7.50
C LEU A 78 -6.48 -2.72 8.66
N ALA A 79 -7.67 -2.11 8.61
CA ALA A 79 -8.73 -2.32 9.59
C ALA A 79 -9.13 -3.80 9.66
N ALA A 80 -9.38 -4.43 8.50
CA ALA A 80 -9.72 -5.85 8.43
C ALA A 80 -8.62 -6.73 9.04
N LYS A 81 -7.36 -6.47 8.69
CA LYS A 81 -6.21 -7.20 9.26
C LYS A 81 -6.14 -7.09 10.79
N ILE A 82 -6.33 -5.88 11.33
CA ILE A 82 -6.31 -5.64 12.79
C ILE A 82 -7.43 -6.42 13.48
N LEU A 83 -8.65 -6.37 12.93
CA LEU A 83 -9.81 -7.04 13.50
C LEU A 83 -9.65 -8.56 13.50
N LEU A 84 -9.19 -9.14 12.40
CA LEU A 84 -8.89 -10.57 12.31
C LEU A 84 -7.78 -10.98 13.30
N GLN A 85 -6.70 -10.20 13.40
CA GLN A 85 -5.63 -10.52 14.33
C GLN A 85 -6.09 -10.47 15.80
N ARG A 86 -6.93 -9.49 16.14
CA ARG A 86 -7.54 -9.40 17.48
C ARG A 86 -8.44 -10.60 17.77
N ALA A 87 -9.22 -11.04 16.78
CA ALA A 87 -10.08 -12.21 16.86
C ALA A 87 -9.28 -13.48 17.20
N GLU A 88 -8.19 -13.71 16.46
CA GLU A 88 -7.28 -14.83 16.67
C GLU A 88 -6.63 -14.79 18.06
N ARG A 89 -6.11 -13.61 18.47
CA ARG A 89 -5.44 -13.44 19.77
C ARG A 89 -6.38 -13.69 20.95
N ARG A 90 -7.67 -13.36 20.80
CA ARG A 90 -8.70 -13.61 21.82
C ARG A 90 -9.13 -15.09 21.90
N LYS A 91 -8.55 -15.99 21.09
CA LYS A 91 -8.93 -17.41 20.99
C LYS A 91 -10.44 -17.59 20.82
N LEU A 92 -11.05 -16.71 20.02
CA LEU A 92 -12.47 -16.74 19.77
C LEU A 92 -12.91 -18.11 19.24
N THR A 93 -14.08 -18.54 19.66
CA THR A 93 -14.70 -19.77 19.15
C THR A 93 -14.98 -19.62 17.65
N GLN A 94 -15.10 -20.73 16.92
CA GLN A 94 -15.35 -20.70 15.47
C GLN A 94 -16.57 -19.86 15.07
N SER A 95 -17.61 -19.81 15.92
CA SER A 95 -18.80 -18.98 15.70
C SER A 95 -18.54 -17.48 15.83
N GLU A 96 -17.71 -17.09 16.79
CA GLU A 96 -17.34 -15.68 17.01
C GLU A 96 -16.39 -15.19 15.90
N LEU A 97 -15.49 -16.06 15.45
CA LEU A 97 -14.59 -15.79 14.32
C LEU A 97 -15.39 -15.58 13.02
N ARG A 98 -16.43 -16.39 12.79
CA ARG A 98 -17.32 -16.27 11.63
C ARG A 98 -18.07 -14.93 11.59
N ARG A 99 -18.64 -14.50 12.72
CA ARG A 99 -19.26 -13.17 12.85
C ARG A 99 -18.28 -12.04 12.55
N LEU A 100 -17.03 -12.18 13.00
CA LEU A 100 -16.00 -11.19 12.77
C LEU A 100 -15.56 -11.12 11.30
N HIS A 101 -15.51 -12.26 10.61
CA HIS A 101 -15.33 -12.30 9.16
C HIS A 101 -16.49 -11.64 8.41
N GLU A 102 -17.74 -11.92 8.81
CA GLU A 102 -18.93 -11.29 8.23
C GLU A 102 -18.94 -9.76 8.44
N ASP A 103 -18.51 -9.28 9.61
CA ASP A 103 -18.38 -7.85 9.90
C ASP A 103 -17.21 -7.22 9.13
N ALA A 104 -16.09 -7.94 8.95
CA ALA A 104 -14.96 -7.49 8.13
C ALA A 104 -15.35 -7.38 6.65
N GLU A 105 -16.11 -8.34 6.12
CA GLU A 105 -16.65 -8.30 4.76
C GLU A 105 -17.55 -7.09 4.52
N ARG A 106 -18.35 -6.69 5.52
CA ARG A 106 -19.16 -5.45 5.43
C ARG A 106 -18.31 -4.19 5.34
N CYS A 107 -17.09 -4.19 5.87
CA CYS A 107 -16.18 -3.04 5.72
C CYS A 107 -15.59 -2.94 4.28
N PHE A 108 -15.79 -3.95 3.41
CA PHE A 108 -15.40 -3.94 1.99
C PHE A 108 -16.54 -3.59 1.02
N GLN A 109 -17.79 -3.52 1.48
CA GLN A 109 -18.91 -2.94 0.72
C GLN A 109 -18.92 -1.41 0.82
#